data_AF-M1DZ15-F1
#
_entry.id   AF-M1DZ15-F1
#
_cell.length_a   1.000
_cell.length_b   1.000
_cell.length_c   1.000
_cell.angle_alpha   90.00
_cell.angle_beta   90.00
_cell.angle_gamma   90.00
#
_symmetry.space_group_name_H-M   'P 1'
#
loop_
_entity.id
_entity.type
_entity.pdbx_description
1 polymer ?
#
loop_
_entity_poly.entity_id
_entity_poly.type
_entity_poly.pdbx_seq_one_letter_code
_entity_poly.pdbx_strand_id
1 'polypeptide(L)'
;MGYVEVGNKWVKKDSVQELADVAKPTKISAESTALLLQDSDEVKTRIMVVERGLETLHDAVEKVFRLQKDTSTVIGKLRIAMTGIKQKGIAMVNKLIRQADSLKGGVDFSNNELAISVKNSYSSLSRNV
;
A
#
# COMPACT_ATOMS: atom_id res chain seq x y z
N MET A 1 19.56 -25.49 -41.85
CA MET A 1 18.43 -24.56 -41.71
C MET A 1 17.53 -25.11 -40.61
N GLY A 2 17.60 -24.53 -39.40
CA GLY A 2 16.96 -25.09 -38.22
C GLY A 2 15.62 -24.40 -37.91
N TYR A 3 14.65 -25.18 -37.44
CA TYR A 3 13.43 -24.68 -36.83
C TYR A 3 13.56 -24.82 -35.31
N VAL A 4 12.91 -23.92 -34.57
CA VAL A 4 12.86 -23.95 -33.10
C VAL A 4 11.40 -23.99 -32.69
N GLU A 5 11.07 -24.86 -31.75
CA GLU A 5 9.73 -25.00 -31.23
C GLU A 5 9.45 -23.92 -30.18
N VAL A 6 8.42 -23.11 -30.43
CA VAL A 6 7.95 -22.08 -29.50
C VAL A 6 6.45 -22.27 -29.33
N GLY A 7 6.03 -22.68 -28.13
CA GLY A 7 4.62 -22.87 -27.79
C GLY A 7 3.91 -23.90 -28.68
N ASN A 8 4.50 -25.10 -28.84
CA ASN A 8 4.00 -26.22 -29.66
C ASN A 8 3.86 -25.94 -31.17
N LYS A 9 4.56 -24.93 -31.71
CA LYS A 9 4.70 -24.71 -33.15
C LYS A 9 6.17 -24.55 -33.52
N TRP A 10 6.57 -25.17 -34.63
CA TRP A 10 7.93 -25.06 -35.17
C TRP A 10 8.05 -23.80 -36.02
N VAL A 11 8.87 -22.85 -35.58
CA VAL A 11 9.10 -21.57 -36.25
C VAL A 11 10.53 -21.50 -36.77
N LYS A 12 10.71 -20.89 -37.95
CA LYS A 12 12.03 -20.77 -38.59
C LYS A 12 12.89 -19.80 -37.78
N LYS A 13 14.11 -20.23 -37.44
CA LYS A 13 14.99 -19.59 -36.46
C LYS A 13 15.26 -18.10 -36.69
N ASP A 14 15.17 -17.64 -37.94
CA ASP A 14 15.53 -16.27 -38.34
C ASP A 14 14.41 -15.24 -38.06
N SER A 15 13.17 -15.67 -37.75
CA SER A 15 12.06 -14.76 -37.44
C SER A 15 12.00 -14.29 -35.98
N VAL A 16 12.78 -14.89 -35.07
CA VAL A 16 12.72 -14.56 -33.63
C VAL A 16 13.57 -13.33 -33.28
N GLN A 17 14.50 -12.95 -34.15
CA GLN A 17 15.41 -11.83 -33.94
C GLN A 17 14.70 -10.46 -33.99
N GLU A 18 13.58 -10.32 -34.72
CA GLU A 18 12.87 -9.04 -34.89
C GLU A 18 12.04 -8.60 -33.66
N LEU A 19 11.78 -9.49 -32.70
CA LEU A 19 10.96 -9.17 -31.51
C LEU A 19 11.78 -8.72 -30.29
N ALA A 20 13.12 -8.77 -30.36
CA ALA A 20 14.01 -8.46 -29.24
C ALA A 20 14.29 -6.95 -29.04
N ASP A 21 13.95 -6.09 -30.00
CA ASP A 21 14.38 -4.67 -29.99
C ASP A 21 13.46 -3.69 -29.24
N VAL A 22 12.36 -4.14 -28.62
CA VAL A 22 11.36 -3.20 -28.07
C VAL A 22 11.37 -3.04 -26.53
N ALA A 23 12.00 -3.92 -25.76
CA ALA A 23 11.88 -3.88 -24.30
C ALA A 23 13.04 -3.12 -23.60
N LYS A 24 13.05 -1.79 -23.69
CA LYS A 24 13.93 -0.93 -22.87
C LYS A 24 13.49 -0.93 -21.39
N PRO A 25 14.43 -1.01 -20.42
CA PRO A 25 14.10 -0.94 -19.00
C PRO A 25 13.76 0.50 -18.57
N THR A 26 12.60 0.66 -17.92
CA THR A 26 12.11 1.95 -17.40
C THR A 26 12.98 2.42 -16.23
N LYS A 27 13.87 3.37 -16.50
CA LYS A 27 14.62 4.11 -15.46
C LYS A 27 13.64 4.97 -14.67
N ILE A 28 13.48 4.70 -13.38
CA ILE A 28 12.78 5.60 -12.46
C ILE A 28 13.63 6.89 -12.38
N SER A 29 13.08 8.01 -12.85
CA SER A 29 13.76 9.31 -12.90
C SER A 29 13.95 9.87 -11.48
N ALA A 30 15.06 10.56 -11.22
CA ALA A 30 15.33 11.25 -9.96
C ALA A 30 14.21 12.25 -9.57
N GLU A 31 13.49 12.77 -10.56
CA GLU A 31 12.32 13.62 -10.41
C GLU A 31 11.15 12.91 -9.72
N SER A 32 10.98 11.60 -9.98
CA SER A 32 9.94 10.80 -9.33
C SER A 32 10.24 10.56 -7.86
N THR A 33 11.51 10.47 -7.47
CA THR A 33 11.92 10.31 -6.06
C THR A 33 11.76 11.62 -5.29
N ALA A 34 12.06 12.76 -5.92
CA ALA A 34 11.86 14.08 -5.33
C ALA A 34 10.36 14.36 -5.08
N LEU A 35 9.49 13.98 -6.01
CA LEU A 35 8.03 14.17 -5.87
C LEU A 35 7.44 13.34 -4.73
N LEU A 36 7.90 12.09 -4.56
CA LEU A 36 7.48 11.23 -3.43
C LEU A 36 7.90 11.79 -2.07
N LEU A 37 9.08 12.40 -1.97
CA LEU A 37 9.54 13.06 -0.75
C LEU A 37 8.65 14.26 -0.40
N GLN A 38 8.31 15.07 -1.40
CA GLN A 38 7.41 16.21 -1.24
C GLN A 38 6.02 15.79 -0.73
N ASP A 39 5.43 14.76 -1.33
CA ASP A 39 4.11 14.24 -0.91
C ASP A 39 4.16 13.72 0.53
N SER A 40 5.27 13.12 0.95
CA SER A 40 5.46 12.62 2.31
C SER A 40 5.44 13.75 3.35
N ASP A 41 6.12 14.87 3.07
CA ASP A 41 6.15 16.03 3.95
C ASP A 41 4.78 16.72 4.04
N GLU A 42 4.03 16.75 2.94
CA GLU A 42 2.66 17.28 2.93
C GLU A 42 1.74 16.42 3.81
N VAL A 43 1.78 15.09 3.65
CA VAL A 43 0.99 14.16 4.46
C VAL A 43 1.33 14.31 5.94
N LYS A 44 2.62 14.41 6.28
CA LYS A 44 3.08 14.62 7.65
C LYS A 44 2.50 15.90 8.25
N THR A 45 2.52 16.99 7.48
CA THR A 45 1.96 18.28 7.91
C THR A 45 0.45 18.18 8.17
N ARG A 46 -0.30 17.51 7.29
CA ARG A 46 -1.74 17.30 7.45
C ARG A 46 -2.05 16.46 8.69
N ILE A 47 -1.27 15.42 8.99
CA ILE A 47 -1.43 14.59 10.19
C ILE A 47 -1.26 15.44 11.46
N MET A 48 -0.24 16.30 11.53
CA MET A 48 -0.02 17.17 12.69
C MET A 48 -1.17 18.17 12.93
N VAL A 49 -1.87 18.60 11.88
CA VAL A 49 -3.06 19.45 12.01
C VAL A 49 -4.23 18.66 12.58
N VAL A 50 -4.43 17.42 12.11
CA VAL A 50 -5.49 16.53 12.62
C VAL A 50 -5.27 16.19 14.09
N GLU A 51 -4.02 15.90 14.49
CA GLU A 51 -3.65 15.59 15.87
C GLU A 51 -4.02 16.75 16.82
N ARG A 52 -3.61 17.98 16.48
CA ARG A 52 -3.99 19.18 17.25
C ARG A 52 -5.49 19.44 17.29
N GLY A 53 -6.18 19.18 16.18
CA GLY A 53 -7.64 19.25 16.11
C GLY A 53 -8.32 18.27 17.07
N LEU A 54 -7.77 17.05 17.18
CA LEU A 54 -8.29 16.01 18.06
C LEU A 54 -8.05 16.33 19.54
N GLU A 55 -6.88 16.89 19.88
CA GLU A 55 -6.59 17.40 21.23
C GLU A 55 -7.57 18.50 21.64
N THR A 56 -7.81 19.45 20.74
CA THR A 56 -8.78 20.54 20.97
C THR A 56 -10.19 19.99 21.15
N LEU A 57 -10.59 19.00 20.36
CA LEU A 57 -11.88 18.34 20.49
C LEU A 57 -11.99 17.61 21.84
N HIS A 58 -10.92 16.93 22.27
CA HIS A 58 -10.89 16.24 23.56
C HIS A 58 -11.10 17.21 24.73
N ASP A 59 -10.38 18.33 24.75
CA ASP A 59 -10.53 19.37 25.78
C ASP A 59 -11.95 19.97 25.78
N ALA A 60 -12.51 20.27 24.61
CA ALA A 60 -13.88 20.75 24.48
C ALA A 60 -14.91 19.74 25.02
N VAL A 61 -14.75 18.46 24.70
CA VAL A 61 -15.61 17.38 25.22
C VAL A 61 -15.48 17.26 26.73
N GLU A 62 -14.26 17.32 27.28
CA GLU A 62 -14.06 17.26 28.72
C GLU A 62 -14.72 18.45 29.46
N LYS A 63 -14.61 19.67 28.89
CA LYS A 63 -15.32 20.85 29.41
C LYS A 63 -16.83 20.68 29.36
N VAL A 64 -17.39 20.12 28.28
CA VAL A 64 -18.81 19.79 28.18
C VAL A 64 -19.21 18.79 29.26
N PHE A 65 -18.42 17.73 29.47
CA PHE A 65 -18.68 16.73 30.52
C PHE A 65 -18.63 17.33 31.93
N ARG A 66 -17.74 18.30 32.20
CA ARG A 66 -17.67 19.01 33.49
C ARG A 66 -18.87 19.92 33.72
N LEU A 67 -19.28 20.68 32.69
CA LEU A 67 -20.51 21.50 32.72
C LEU A 67 -21.77 20.65 32.89
N GLN A 68 -21.72 19.41 32.41
CA GLN A 68 -22.82 18.47 32.45
C GLN A 68 -23.12 17.88 33.84
N LYS A 69 -22.36 18.16 34.90
CA LYS A 69 -22.65 17.64 36.25
C LYS A 69 -24.08 17.99 36.74
N ASP A 70 -24.74 18.97 36.12
CA ASP A 70 -26.12 19.41 36.41
C ASP A 70 -27.21 18.84 35.47
N THR A 71 -26.92 17.98 34.49
CA THR A 71 -27.93 17.49 33.50
C THR A 71 -27.77 16.00 33.15
N SER A 72 -27.92 15.15 34.16
CA SER A 72 -27.46 13.75 34.21
C SER A 72 -27.92 12.80 33.09
N THR A 73 -29.10 13.02 32.48
CA THR A 73 -29.70 12.03 31.56
C THR A 73 -29.24 12.16 30.10
N VAL A 74 -29.07 13.39 29.59
CA VAL A 74 -28.64 13.61 28.20
C VAL A 74 -27.17 13.23 28.01
N ILE A 75 -26.35 13.46 29.04
CA ILE A 75 -24.96 12.96 29.12
C ILE A 75 -24.90 11.46 28.95
N GLY A 76 -25.75 10.72 29.67
CA GLY A 76 -25.69 9.26 29.70
C GLY A 76 -25.88 8.70 28.29
N LYS A 77 -26.85 9.26 27.55
CA LYS A 77 -27.08 8.93 26.15
C LYS A 77 -25.89 9.30 25.26
N LEU A 78 -25.30 10.49 25.45
CA LEU A 78 -24.13 10.93 24.70
C LEU A 78 -22.91 10.03 24.96
N ARG A 79 -22.65 9.66 26.22
CA ARG A 79 -21.55 8.75 26.63
C ARG A 79 -21.70 7.36 26.02
N ILE A 80 -22.93 6.82 25.99
CA ILE A 80 -23.22 5.54 25.36
C ILE A 80 -22.98 5.62 23.85
N ALA A 81 -23.49 6.67 23.17
CA ALA A 81 -23.28 6.89 21.75
C ALA A 81 -21.78 7.02 21.42
N MET A 82 -21.03 7.78 22.22
CA MET A 82 -19.59 7.97 22.05
C MET A 82 -18.81 6.67 22.24
N THR A 83 -19.20 5.84 23.21
CA THR A 83 -18.62 4.50 23.41
C THR A 83 -18.89 3.60 22.20
N GLY A 84 -20.10 3.65 21.63
CA GLY A 84 -20.45 2.91 20.42
C GLY A 84 -19.65 3.36 19.20
N ILE A 85 -19.46 4.67 19.01
CA ILE A 85 -18.61 5.23 17.95
C ILE A 85 -17.16 4.76 18.12
N LYS A 86 -16.61 4.82 19.35
CA LYS A 86 -15.25 4.35 19.65
C LYS A 86 -15.06 2.88 19.29
N GLN A 87 -15.99 2.01 19.68
CA GLN A 87 -15.92 0.58 19.37
C GLN A 87 -15.98 0.31 17.86
N LYS A 88 -16.89 1.00 17.14
CA LYS A 88 -17.00 0.87 15.69
C LYS A 88 -15.74 1.38 14.97
N GLY A 89 -15.14 2.47 15.46
CA GLY A 89 -13.87 3.00 14.97
C GLY A 89 -12.73 1.99 15.12
N ILE A 90 -12.58 1.40 16.31
CA ILE A 90 -11.57 0.35 16.57
C ILE A 90 -11.77 -0.85 15.63
N ALA A 91 -13.01 -1.31 15.45
CA ALA A 91 -13.32 -2.42 14.56
C ALA A 91 -12.95 -2.13 13.09
N MET A 92 -13.21 -0.90 12.63
CA MET A 92 -12.86 -0.47 11.28
C MET A 92 -11.34 -0.39 11.08
N VAL A 93 -10.61 0.16 12.05
CA VAL A 93 -9.13 0.22 12.02
C VAL A 93 -8.53 -1.19 11.99
N ASN A 94 -9.03 -2.11 12.83
CA ASN A 94 -8.55 -3.51 12.81
C ASN A 94 -8.80 -4.21 11.47
N LYS A 95 -9.92 -3.90 10.80
CA LYS A 95 -10.19 -4.41 9.45
C LYS A 95 -9.19 -3.87 8.43
N LEU A 96 -8.89 -2.58 8.48
CA LEU A 96 -7.90 -1.92 7.62
C LEU A 96 -6.49 -2.49 7.82
N ILE A 97 -6.07 -2.69 9.07
CA ILE A 97 -4.77 -3.30 9.40
C ILE A 97 -4.66 -4.69 8.75
N ARG A 98 -5.68 -5.54 8.90
CA ARG A 98 -5.70 -6.87 8.26
C ARG A 98 -5.62 -6.81 6.74
N GLN A 99 -6.30 -5.84 6.12
CA GLN A 99 -6.23 -5.65 4.67
C GLN A 99 -4.83 -5.21 4.24
N ALA A 100 -4.19 -4.31 4.99
CA ALA A 100 -2.82 -3.88 4.74
C ALA A 100 -1.82 -5.03 4.89
N ASP A 101 -1.97 -5.87 5.92
CA ASP A 101 -1.11 -7.05 6.13
C ASP A 101 -1.27 -8.08 5.00
N SER A 102 -2.51 -8.32 4.56
CA SER A 102 -2.79 -9.21 3.42
C SER A 102 -2.20 -8.67 2.12
N LEU A 103 -2.28 -7.37 1.88
CA LEU A 103 -1.70 -6.73 0.70
C LEU A 103 -0.17 -6.84 0.73
N LYS A 104 0.44 -6.57 1.87
CA LYS A 104 1.88 -6.71 2.07
C LYS A 104 2.34 -8.14 1.79
N GLY A 105 1.65 -9.14 2.34
CA GLY A 105 1.95 -10.55 2.06
C GLY A 105 1.82 -10.91 0.57
N GLY A 106 0.84 -10.35 -0.15
CA GLY A 106 0.69 -10.52 -1.59
C GLY A 106 1.83 -9.87 -2.39
N VAL A 107 2.25 -8.67 -2.01
CA VAL A 107 3.38 -7.97 -2.62
C VAL A 107 4.69 -8.72 -2.38
N ASP A 108 4.91 -9.19 -1.15
CA ASP A 108 6.10 -9.98 -0.79
C ASP A 108 6.15 -11.30 -1.58
N PHE A 109 5.01 -11.98 -1.74
CA PHE A 109 4.91 -13.18 -2.56
C PHE A 109 5.24 -12.89 -4.04
N SER A 110 4.64 -11.85 -4.61
CA SER A 110 4.87 -11.46 -6.01
C SER A 110 6.32 -11.04 -6.26
N ASN A 111 6.94 -10.32 -5.33
CA ASN A 111 8.35 -9.92 -5.41
C ASN A 111 9.29 -11.13 -5.31
N ASN A 112 8.96 -12.09 -4.45
CA ASN A 112 9.76 -13.30 -4.30
C ASN A 112 9.62 -14.21 -5.54
N GLU A 113 8.42 -14.31 -6.10
CA GLU A 113 8.17 -15.03 -7.37
C GLU A 113 8.91 -14.36 -8.54
N LEU A 114 8.89 -13.03 -8.61
CA LEU A 114 9.67 -12.26 -9.59
C LEU A 114 11.18 -12.51 -9.40
N ALA A 115 11.70 -12.46 -8.18
CA ALA A 115 13.11 -12.71 -7.88
C ALA A 115 13.54 -14.13 -8.25
N ILE A 116 12.69 -15.13 -7.98
CA ILE A 116 12.92 -16.53 -8.38
C ILE A 116 12.91 -16.65 -9.90
N SER A 117 11.94 -16.04 -10.58
CA SER A 117 11.83 -16.03 -12.04
C SER A 117 13.06 -15.39 -12.70
N VAL A 118 13.51 -14.25 -12.17
CA VAL A 118 14.72 -13.56 -12.62
C VAL A 118 15.97 -14.42 -12.40
N LYS A 119 16.15 -14.99 -11.19
CA LYS A 119 17.30 -15.88 -10.88
C LYS A 119 17.35 -17.11 -11.78
N ASN A 120 16.19 -17.72 -12.03
CA ASN A 120 16.08 -18.88 -12.91
C ASN A 120 16.41 -18.51 -14.36
N SER A 121 16.00 -17.32 -14.81
CA SER A 121 16.30 -16.79 -16.14
C SER A 121 17.80 -16.50 -16.34
N TYR A 122 18.51 -15.99 -15.34
CA TYR A 122 19.97 -15.82 -15.41
C TYR A 122 20.72 -17.15 -15.33
N SER A 123 20.22 -18.09 -14.52
CA SER A 123 20.82 -19.42 -14.36
C SER A 123 20.67 -20.30 -15.61
N SER A 124 19.56 -20.15 -16.35
CA SER A 124 19.38 -20.82 -17.65
C SER A 124 20.22 -20.18 -18.76
N LEU A 125 20.51 -18.88 -18.67
CA LEU A 125 21.39 -18.17 -19.60
C LEU A 125 22.88 -18.53 -19.37
N SER A 126 23.33 -18.58 -18.11
CA SER A 126 24.71 -18.94 -17.75
C SER A 126 25.07 -20.41 -18.05
N ARG A 127 24.09 -21.30 -18.18
CA ARG A 127 24.30 -22.73 -18.46
C ARG A 127 24.38 -23.03 -19.97
N ASN A 128 24.09 -22.02 -20.81
CA ASN A 128 24.12 -22.10 -22.27
C ASN A 128 25.29 -21.28 -22.89
N VAL A 129 26.26 -20.86 -22.09
CA VAL A 129 27.58 -20.32 -22.49
C VAL A 129 28.64 -21.35 -22.12
#